data_AF-F7V493-F1
#
_entry.id   AF-F7V493-F1
#
_cell.length_a   1.000
_cell.length_b   1.000
_cell.length_c   1.000
_cell.angle_alpha   90.00
_cell.angle_beta   90.00
_cell.angle_gamma   90.00
#
_symmetry.space_group_name_H-M   'P 1'
#
loop_
_entity.id
_entity.type
_entity.pdbx_description
1 polymer ?
#
loop_
_entity_poly.entity_id
_entity_poly.type
_entity_poly.pdbx_seq_one_letter_code
_entity_poly.pdbx_strand_id
1 'polypeptide(L)'
;MYTINDFRVLNNPENIILTQHSRRRFAERNISIDDICSTINSGEIIEQYSDDHPFPSCLIMGMSNDRIIHICASIDDEMIYLITAYIPNPEKWESDWKTRRN
;
A
#
# COMPACT_ATOMS: atom_id res chain seq x y z
N MET A 1 -3.68 -14.91 5.36
CA MET A 1 -3.46 -13.52 5.79
C MET A 1 -2.03 -13.17 5.49
N TYR A 2 -1.78 -12.01 4.92
CA TYR A 2 -0.43 -11.59 4.59
C TYR A 2 0.34 -11.15 5.84
N THR A 3 1.65 -11.28 5.80
CA THR A 3 2.59 -10.59 6.68
C THR A 3 3.28 -9.48 5.90
N ILE A 4 3.77 -8.45 6.59
CA ILE A 4 4.55 -7.41 5.93
C ILE A 4 5.82 -7.96 5.25
N ASN A 5 6.37 -9.07 5.77
CA ASN A 5 7.55 -9.69 5.18
C ASN A 5 7.25 -10.30 3.82
N ASP A 6 6.02 -10.76 3.55
CA ASP A 6 5.60 -11.27 2.25
C ASP A 6 5.77 -10.19 1.16
N PHE A 7 5.49 -8.93 1.50
CA PHE A 7 5.70 -7.80 0.61
C PHE A 7 7.17 -7.38 0.53
N ARG A 8 7.89 -7.34 1.66
CA ARG A 8 9.30 -6.91 1.69
C ARG A 8 10.21 -7.78 0.83
N VAL A 9 9.99 -9.09 0.79
CA VAL A 9 10.81 -10.00 -0.04
C VAL A 9 10.60 -9.76 -1.54
N LEU A 10 9.45 -9.23 -1.94
CA LEU A 10 9.12 -8.91 -3.33
C LEU A 10 9.31 -7.42 -3.66
N ASN A 11 9.75 -6.59 -2.70
CA ASN A 11 9.72 -5.13 -2.80
C ASN A 11 10.82 -4.55 -3.71
N ASN A 12 10.69 -4.77 -5.01
CA ASN A 12 11.53 -4.21 -6.06
C ASN A 12 10.63 -3.65 -7.18
N PRO A 13 10.97 -2.54 -7.85
CA PRO A 13 10.12 -1.93 -8.86
C PRO A 13 9.67 -2.87 -9.99
N GLU A 14 10.49 -3.85 -10.38
CA GLU A 14 10.16 -4.84 -11.41
C GLU A 14 9.07 -5.82 -10.98
N ASN A 15 8.88 -6.02 -9.67
CA ASN A 15 7.87 -6.91 -9.11
C ASN A 15 6.56 -6.17 -8.76
N ILE A 16 6.45 -4.87 -9.08
CA ILE A 16 5.26 -4.07 -8.77
C ILE A 16 4.42 -3.87 -10.02
N ILE A 17 3.22 -4.44 -10.01
CA ILE A 17 2.23 -4.28 -11.06
C ILE A 17 1.21 -3.22 -10.63
N LEU A 18 0.97 -2.24 -11.50
CA LEU A 18 -0.07 -1.24 -11.30
C LEU A 18 -0.84 -0.95 -12.59
N THR A 19 -2.14 -0.71 -12.45
CA THR A 19 -3.01 -0.34 -13.57
C THR A 19 -2.69 1.07 -14.09
N GLN A 20 -3.10 1.39 -15.32
CA GLN A 20 -3.00 2.75 -15.84
C GLN A 20 -3.74 3.78 -14.96
N HIS A 21 -4.88 3.38 -14.37
CA HIS A 21 -5.63 4.22 -13.43
C HIS A 21 -4.79 4.53 -12.19
N SER A 22 -4.20 3.51 -11.57
CA SER A 22 -3.36 3.66 -10.38
C SER A 22 -2.13 4.53 -10.68
N ARG A 23 -1.45 4.33 -11.83
CA ARG A 23 -0.35 5.19 -12.30
C ARG A 23 -0.73 6.67 -12.31
N ARG A 24 -1.89 6.99 -12.91
CA ARG A 24 -2.38 8.37 -12.99
C ARG A 24 -2.66 8.94 -11.61
N ARG A 25 -3.30 8.17 -10.72
CA ARG A 25 -3.59 8.62 -9.35
C ARG A 25 -2.33 8.90 -8.55
N PHE A 26 -1.26 8.13 -8.75
CA PHE A 26 -0.02 8.32 -8.03
C PHE A 26 0.69 9.59 -8.50
N ALA A 27 0.68 9.86 -9.81
CA ALA A 27 1.15 11.12 -10.36
C ALA A 27 0.36 12.33 -9.81
N GLU A 28 -0.98 12.24 -9.76
CA GLU A 28 -1.85 13.28 -9.18
C GLU A 28 -1.57 13.53 -7.68
N ARG A 29 -1.05 12.53 -6.96
CA ARG A 29 -0.75 12.59 -5.51
C ARG A 29 0.73 12.81 -5.20
N ASN A 30 1.59 12.94 -6.21
CA ASN A 30 3.04 13.00 -6.07
C ASN A 30 3.60 11.82 -5.23
N ILE A 31 3.17 10.60 -5.60
CA ILE A 31 3.65 9.33 -5.05
C ILE A 31 4.45 8.62 -6.15
N SER A 32 5.73 8.41 -5.90
CA SER A 32 6.65 7.69 -6.80
C SER A 32 6.69 6.20 -6.47
N ILE A 33 7.29 5.39 -7.35
CA ILE A 33 7.58 3.98 -7.02
C ILE A 33 8.56 3.87 -5.85
N ASP A 34 9.53 4.79 -5.74
CA ASP A 34 10.45 4.83 -4.60
C ASP A 34 9.70 5.10 -3.28
N ASP A 35 8.65 5.93 -3.31
CA ASP A 35 7.78 6.13 -2.16
C ASP A 35 7.03 4.85 -1.79
N ILE A 36 6.54 4.09 -2.78
CA ILE A 36 5.89 2.80 -2.56
C ILE A 36 6.86 1.84 -1.88
N CYS A 37 8.06 1.69 -2.44
CA CYS A 37 9.07 0.77 -1.90
C CYS A 37 9.47 1.17 -0.47
N SER A 38 9.68 2.46 -0.21
CA SER A 38 10.02 2.99 1.12
C SER A 38 8.89 2.74 2.13
N THR A 39 7.64 2.89 1.70
CA THR A 39 6.45 2.64 2.51
C THR A 39 6.32 1.15 2.88
N ILE A 40 6.54 0.24 1.93
CA ILE A 40 6.52 -1.21 2.20
C ILE A 40 7.65 -1.61 3.16
N ASN A 41 8.85 -1.05 2.98
CA ASN A 41 10.00 -1.35 3.84
C ASN A 41 9.76 -0.90 5.28
N SER A 42 9.27 0.31 5.49
CA SER A 42 9.03 0.88 6.82
C SER A 42 7.71 0.46 7.46
N GLY A 43 6.78 -0.10 6.67
CA GLY A 43 5.39 -0.22 7.06
C GLY A 43 5.02 -1.44 7.89
N GLU A 44 3.72 -1.52 8.16
CA GLU A 44 3.02 -2.64 8.77
C GLU A 44 1.64 -2.81 8.10
N ILE A 45 1.09 -4.02 8.13
CA ILE A 45 -0.27 -4.28 7.67
C ILE A 45 -1.24 -3.88 8.78
N ILE A 46 -2.16 -2.96 8.47
CA ILE A 46 -3.16 -2.43 9.42
C ILE A 46 -4.56 -2.98 9.18
N GLU A 47 -4.87 -3.43 7.96
CA GLU A 47 -6.14 -4.10 7.64
C GLU A 47 -5.89 -5.27 6.68
N GLN A 48 -6.67 -6.34 6.84
CA GLN A 48 -6.65 -7.51 5.95
C GLN A 48 -8.02 -7.61 5.26
N TYR A 49 -8.02 -7.80 3.96
CA TYR A 49 -9.22 -7.98 3.15
C TYR A 49 -9.17 -9.37 2.50
N SER A 50 -9.43 -10.40 3.31
CA SER A 50 -9.36 -11.81 2.87
C SER A 50 -10.37 -12.15 1.78
N ASP A 51 -11.45 -11.39 1.71
CA ASP A 51 -12.61 -11.66 0.87
C ASP A 51 -12.58 -10.85 -0.45
N ASP A 52 -11.52 -10.07 -0.66
CA ASP A 52 -11.31 -9.34 -1.90
C ASP A 52 -11.08 -10.29 -3.09
N HIS A 53 -11.49 -9.83 -4.27
CA HIS A 53 -11.36 -10.56 -5.53
C HIS A 53 -10.63 -9.71 -6.59
N PRO A 54 -9.79 -10.31 -7.45
CA PRO A 54 -9.55 -11.76 -7.63
C PRO A 54 -8.64 -12.40 -6.57
N PHE A 55 -7.89 -11.59 -5.81
CA PHE A 55 -6.99 -12.05 -4.76
C PHE A 55 -7.29 -11.31 -3.46
N PRO A 56 -7.09 -11.97 -2.30
CA PRO A 56 -7.05 -11.28 -1.02
C PRO A 56 -6.12 -10.07 -1.09
N SER A 57 -6.48 -8.99 -0.42
CA SER A 57 -5.64 -7.79 -0.37
C SER A 57 -5.44 -7.34 1.08
N CYS A 58 -4.58 -6.36 1.29
CA CYS A 58 -4.37 -5.76 2.61
C CYS A 58 -4.04 -4.28 2.49
N LEU A 59 -4.26 -3.55 3.59
CA LEU A 59 -3.85 -2.17 3.73
C LEU A 59 -2.55 -2.10 4.54
N ILE A 60 -1.49 -1.62 3.90
CA ILE A 60 -0.19 -1.36 4.50
C ILE A 60 -0.13 0.13 4.83
N MET A 61 0.23 0.46 6.07
CA MET A 61 0.63 1.81 6.47
C MET A 61 2.14 1.85 6.63
N GLY A 62 2.80 2.81 6.01
CA GLY A 62 4.23 3.05 6.19
C GLY A 62 4.60 4.50 5.94
N MET A 63 5.90 4.77 5.90
CA MET A 63 6.45 6.11 5.70
C MET A 63 7.35 6.21 4.47
N SER A 64 7.27 7.35 3.80
CA SER A 64 8.26 7.78 2.81
C SER A 64 8.44 9.30 2.87
N ASN A 65 9.68 9.77 2.96
CA ASN A 65 10.02 11.20 2.99
C ASN A 65 9.17 11.99 4.01
N ASP A 66 9.09 11.50 5.26
CA ASP A 66 8.29 12.05 6.37
C ASP A 66 6.78 12.12 6.12
N ARG A 67 6.27 11.42 5.10
CA ARG A 67 4.84 11.29 4.80
C ARG A 67 4.35 9.90 5.16
N ILE A 68 3.21 9.82 5.84
CA ILE A 68 2.47 8.56 5.99
C ILE A 68 1.78 8.25 4.66
N ILE A 69 1.94 7.01 4.18
CA ILE A 69 1.29 6.53 2.97
C ILE A 69 0.57 5.23 3.29
N HIS A 70 -0.68 5.14 2.85
CA HIS A 70 -1.47 3.92 2.85
C HIS A 70 -1.41 3.27 1.48
N ILE A 71 -1.07 1.99 1.44
CA ILE A 71 -1.00 1.16 0.24
C ILE A 71 -2.02 0.04 0.37
N CYS A 72 -2.92 -0.08 -0.59
CA CYS A 72 -3.73 -1.28 -0.75
C CYS A 72 -3.08 -2.16 -1.82
N ALA A 73 -2.71 -3.38 -1.45
CA ALA A 73 -2.01 -4.30 -2.34
C ALA A 73 -2.34 -5.76 -2.04
N SER A 74 -2.16 -6.59 -3.06
CA SER A 74 -2.18 -8.06 -2.97
C SER A 74 -0.87 -8.63 -3.54
N ILE A 75 -0.67 -9.92 -3.30
CA ILE A 75 0.42 -10.70 -3.90
C ILE A 75 -0.18 -11.86 -4.68
N ASP A 76 0.26 -12.03 -5.92
CA ASP A 76 0.00 -13.20 -6.76
C ASP A 76 1.20 -13.43 -7.70
N ASP A 77 1.53 -14.69 -7.98
CA ASP A 77 2.65 -15.10 -8.85
C ASP A 77 3.96 -14.31 -8.66
N GLU A 78 4.41 -14.17 -7.39
CA GLU A 78 5.62 -13.41 -6.99
C GLU A 78 5.60 -11.91 -7.34
N MET A 79 4.44 -11.37 -7.66
CA MET A 79 4.24 -9.96 -7.99
C MET A 79 3.38 -9.26 -6.94
N ILE A 80 3.75 -8.02 -6.61
CA ILE A 80 2.93 -7.11 -5.81
C ILE A 80 1.96 -6.40 -6.74
N TYR A 81 0.68 -6.71 -6.61
CA TYR A 81 -0.39 -6.01 -7.32
C TYR A 81 -0.83 -4.80 -6.51
N LEU A 82 -0.38 -3.62 -6.94
CA LEU A 82 -0.64 -2.36 -6.28
C LEU A 82 -1.97 -1.77 -6.74
N ILE A 83 -2.99 -1.90 -5.90
CA ILE A 83 -4.36 -1.45 -6.19
C ILE A 83 -4.42 0.08 -6.10
N THR A 84 -4.00 0.65 -4.97
CA THR A 84 -3.93 2.11 -4.76
C THR A 84 -2.93 2.49 -3.68
N ALA A 85 -2.47 3.73 -3.70
CA ALA A 85 -1.66 4.37 -2.68
C ALA A 85 -2.14 5.81 -2.46
N TYR A 86 -2.20 6.25 -1.20
CA TYR A 86 -2.69 7.58 -0.84
C TYR A 86 -2.17 8.06 0.51
N ILE A 87 -2.18 9.39 0.72
CA ILE A 87 -1.94 10.00 2.03
C ILE A 87 -3.25 9.91 2.85
N PRO A 88 -3.26 9.34 4.07
CA PRO A 88 -4.49 9.18 4.84
C PRO A 88 -5.10 10.54 5.22
N ASN A 89 -6.43 10.65 5.11
CA ASN A 89 -7.17 11.84 5.51
C ASN A 89 -7.46 11.79 7.04
N PRO A 90 -7.12 12.81 7.83
CA PRO A 90 -7.43 12.88 9.27
C PRO A 90 -8.93 12.83 9.61
N GLU A 91 -9.82 13.10 8.66
CA GLU A 91 -11.27 12.92 8.84
C GLU A 91 -11.69 11.44 8.78
N LYS A 92 -10.86 10.57 8.20
CA LYS A 92 -11.13 9.13 8.05
C LYS A 92 -10.31 8.25 8.99
N TRP A 93 -9.21 8.78 9.52
CA TRP A 93 -8.26 8.05 10.36
C TRP A 93 -8.02 8.79 11.67
N GLU A 94 -7.85 8.03 12.74
CA GLU A 94 -7.37 8.55 14.02
C GLU A 94 -5.91 9.04 13.91
N SER A 95 -5.43 9.70 14.97
CA SER A 95 -4.08 10.29 14.99
C SER A 95 -2.95 9.27 14.92
N ASP A 96 -3.25 7.98 15.10
CA ASP A 96 -2.31 6.87 14.89
C ASP A 96 -2.12 6.54 13.40
N TRP A 97 -2.97 7.08 12.53
CA TRP A 97 -3.10 6.77 11.10
C TRP A 97 -3.42 5.30 10.77
N LYS A 98 -3.78 4.49 11.78
CA LYS A 98 -4.08 3.06 11.62
C LYS A 98 -5.55 2.74 11.87
N THR A 99 -6.21 3.52 12.72
CA THR A 99 -7.58 3.24 13.17
C THR A 99 -8.55 4.11 12.39
N ARG A 100 -9.61 3.53 11.81
CA ARG A 100 -10.64 4.29 11.10
C ARG A 100 -11.51 5.11 12.06
N ARG A 101 -11.89 6.32 11.65
CA ARG A 101 -12.96 7.09 12.30
C ARG A 101 -14.30 6.54 11.85
N ASN A 102 -15.21 6.33 12.80
CA ASN A 102 -16.61 5.95 12.56
C ASN A 102 -17.52 7.17 12.65
#